data_AF-A0A6N2VMC9-F1
#
_entry.id   AF-A0A6N2VMC9-F1
#
_cell.length_a   1.000
_cell.length_b   1.000
_cell.length_c   1.000
_cell.angle_alpha   90.00
_cell.angle_beta   90.00
_cell.angle_gamma   90.00
#
_symmetry.space_group_name_H-M   'P 1'
#
loop_
_entity.id
_entity.type
_entity.pdbx_description
1 polymer ?
#
loop_
_entity_poly.entity_id
_entity_poly.type
_entity_poly.pdbx_seq_one_letter_code
_entity_poly.pdbx_strand_id
1 'polypeptide(L)'
;MSKKYQIFVSSTYNDLKYERQIAIDTIIKLGQIPAGMELFSATGENQFEMIKPIIFESDYYLLIVAGKYGTICEETGISYTEMEYDFAVQNNKRIIAFVYDTPDELSVKDRETTDKMRRKLNKFRKKVMMNKMVKIWHSKEELFQSIPISISTVMEKYPSNTCWVHVEKDDIYKPIEKYLGLQKRLPIETGDNAHLYFNNLKKGVLEIRKKAGILQIDIDIPQEKSDSDTDEFAGVSIGIPSDIRNWTGYILNGYSLLIDYSLKADTQIDVWAEIKGVAIEMCKQLVTLEVGKEKQILISLNKFLEDLDDWKKVKEICLVFRPEKNNMVGLLEISGIRLER
;
A
#
# COMPACT_ATOMS: atom_id res chain seq x y z
N MET A 1 -2.94 27.57 -3.63
CA MET A 1 -1.75 27.08 -2.90
C MET A 1 -0.61 26.90 -3.89
N SER A 2 0.59 27.38 -3.56
CA SER A 2 1.78 27.12 -4.38
C SER A 2 2.22 25.67 -4.19
N LYS A 3 2.18 24.87 -5.26
CA LYS A 3 2.63 23.48 -5.24
C LYS A 3 4.14 23.42 -5.31
N LYS A 4 4.74 22.62 -4.44
CA LYS A 4 6.15 22.25 -4.47
C LYS A 4 6.24 20.76 -4.69
N TYR A 5 7.22 20.32 -5.45
CA TYR A 5 7.49 18.90 -5.65
C TYR A 5 8.81 18.53 -4.99
N GLN A 6 8.86 17.33 -4.44
CA GLN A 6 10.10 16.73 -3.97
C GLN A 6 10.77 15.96 -5.11
N ILE A 7 12.05 16.25 -5.36
CA ILE A 7 12.83 15.64 -6.43
C ILE A 7 14.02 14.91 -5.80
N PHE A 8 14.03 13.59 -5.89
CA PHE A 8 15.17 12.79 -5.44
C PHE A 8 16.30 12.88 -6.46
N VAL A 9 17.50 13.25 -6.02
CA VAL A 9 18.69 13.29 -6.86
C VAL A 9 19.51 12.02 -6.62
N SER A 10 19.78 11.26 -7.67
CA SER A 10 20.65 10.07 -7.66
C SER A 10 21.81 10.22 -8.65
N SER A 11 22.97 9.76 -8.24
CA SER A 11 24.19 9.69 -9.05
C SER A 11 25.23 8.84 -8.31
N THR A 12 26.32 8.51 -8.98
CA THR A 12 27.56 8.18 -8.26
C THR A 12 28.05 9.41 -7.50
N TYR A 13 28.77 9.20 -6.39
CA TYR A 13 29.16 10.32 -5.52
C TYR A 13 30.51 10.93 -5.89
N ASN A 14 31.58 10.12 -5.89
CA ASN A 14 32.95 10.64 -5.93
C ASN A 14 33.31 11.43 -7.21
N ASP A 15 32.77 11.03 -8.36
CA ASP A 15 33.02 11.63 -9.66
C ASP A 15 32.04 12.75 -10.03
N LEU A 16 30.88 12.84 -9.37
CA LEU A 16 29.78 13.74 -9.75
C LEU A 16 29.35 14.70 -8.64
N LYS A 17 30.17 14.94 -7.62
CA LYS A 17 29.82 15.82 -6.49
C LYS A 17 29.36 17.21 -6.96
N TYR A 18 30.04 17.77 -7.95
CA TYR A 18 29.76 19.13 -8.42
C TYR A 18 28.45 19.17 -9.23
N GLU A 19 28.28 18.22 -10.14
CA GLU A 19 27.09 18.04 -10.97
C GLU A 19 25.84 17.82 -10.09
N ARG A 20 26.00 17.02 -9.03
CA ARG A 20 24.98 16.76 -8.04
C ARG A 20 24.61 18.01 -7.24
N GLN A 21 25.60 18.80 -6.80
CA GLN A 21 25.33 20.07 -6.13
C GLN A 21 24.58 21.04 -7.05
N ILE A 22 24.97 21.14 -8.32
CA ILE A 22 24.26 21.97 -9.30
C ILE A 22 22.80 21.51 -9.48
N ALA A 23 22.55 20.21 -9.50
CA ALA A 23 21.18 19.68 -9.54
C ALA A 23 20.36 20.12 -8.32
N ILE A 24 20.92 19.94 -7.11
CA ILE A 24 20.28 20.35 -5.84
C ILE A 24 20.00 21.86 -5.83
N ASP A 25 21.01 22.69 -6.15
CA ASP A 25 20.88 24.15 -6.19
C ASP A 25 19.82 24.58 -7.21
N THR A 26 19.75 23.89 -8.35
CA THR A 26 18.76 24.17 -9.39
C THR A 26 17.35 23.85 -8.90
N ILE A 27 17.14 22.71 -8.23
CA ILE A 27 15.86 22.34 -7.64
C ILE A 27 15.40 23.41 -6.64
N ILE A 28 16.31 23.90 -5.78
CA ILE A 28 16.02 24.97 -4.82
C ILE A 28 15.67 26.28 -5.54
N LYS A 29 16.45 26.68 -6.56
CA LYS A 29 16.20 27.90 -7.35
C LYS A 29 14.87 27.86 -8.11
N LEU A 30 14.40 26.68 -8.49
CA LEU A 30 13.08 26.45 -9.07
C LEU A 30 11.95 26.43 -8.01
N GLY A 31 12.29 26.67 -6.74
CA GLY A 31 11.34 26.68 -5.63
C GLY A 31 10.84 25.30 -5.21
N GLN A 32 11.49 24.22 -5.67
CA GLN A 32 11.16 22.83 -5.40
C GLN A 32 11.99 22.28 -4.21
N ILE A 33 11.69 21.06 -3.77
CA ILE A 33 12.31 20.44 -2.60
C ILE A 33 13.32 19.38 -3.08
N PRO A 34 14.63 19.56 -2.89
CA PRO A 34 15.59 18.50 -3.19
C PRO A 34 15.55 17.41 -2.12
N ALA A 35 15.68 16.16 -2.55
CA ALA A 35 15.92 15.01 -1.68
C ALA A 35 17.16 14.25 -2.16
N GLY A 36 17.96 13.73 -1.24
CA GLY A 36 19.20 13.04 -1.59
C GLY A 36 20.00 12.68 -0.36
N MET A 37 21.03 11.87 -0.55
CA MET A 37 21.86 11.32 0.54
C MET A 37 22.59 12.41 1.35
N GLU A 38 22.77 13.60 0.78
CA GLU A 38 23.39 14.78 1.43
C GLU A 38 22.61 15.26 2.65
N LEU A 39 21.31 14.98 2.69
CA LEU A 39 20.39 15.46 3.71
C LEU A 39 20.24 14.45 4.87
N PHE A 40 20.89 13.29 4.78
CA PHE A 40 20.79 12.22 5.76
C PHE A 40 22.18 11.85 6.30
N SER A 41 22.36 12.02 7.61
CA SER A 41 23.61 11.67 8.30
C SER A 41 23.93 10.18 8.13
N ALA A 42 25.15 9.87 7.69
CA ALA A 42 25.62 8.50 7.52
C ALA A 42 25.69 7.76 8.85
N THR A 43 24.65 7.01 9.20
CA THR A 43 24.65 6.08 10.33
C THR A 43 24.47 4.66 9.83
N GLY A 44 25.57 3.89 9.79
CA GLY A 44 25.55 2.42 9.87
C GLY A 44 24.86 1.64 8.76
N GLU A 45 25.02 0.31 8.82
CA GLU A 45 24.62 -0.69 7.84
C GLU A 45 23.10 -0.69 7.59
N ASN A 46 22.66 0.09 6.59
CA ASN A 46 21.81 -0.33 5.46
C ASN A 46 21.35 0.92 4.71
N GLN A 47 22.29 1.54 3.99
CA GLN A 47 22.08 2.80 3.28
C GLN A 47 20.92 2.73 2.29
N PHE A 48 20.66 1.56 1.70
CA PHE A 48 19.58 1.37 0.75
C PHE A 48 18.19 1.35 1.41
N GLU A 49 18.01 0.65 2.52
CA GLU A 49 16.72 0.66 3.23
C GLU A 49 16.37 2.05 3.76
N MET A 50 17.38 2.84 4.15
CA MET A 50 17.14 4.22 4.61
C MET A 50 16.64 5.14 3.47
N ILE A 51 17.13 4.98 2.24
CA ILE A 51 16.77 5.87 1.12
C ILE A 51 15.48 5.46 0.41
N LYS A 52 15.03 4.21 0.53
CA LYS A 52 13.79 3.74 -0.09
C LYS A 52 12.57 4.60 0.27
N PRO A 53 12.26 4.90 1.55
CA PRO A 53 11.14 5.77 1.90
C PRO A 53 11.25 7.15 1.24
N ILE A 54 12.45 7.71 1.16
CA ILE A 54 12.67 9.04 0.58
C ILE A 54 12.44 9.04 -0.93
N ILE A 55 12.92 8.01 -1.64
CA ILE A 55 12.63 7.82 -3.07
C ILE A 55 11.12 7.63 -3.26
N PHE A 56 10.48 6.84 -2.40
CA PHE A 56 9.04 6.58 -2.43
C PHE A 56 8.19 7.83 -2.16
N GLU A 57 8.62 8.73 -1.29
CA GLU A 57 7.92 9.99 -0.99
C GLU A 57 8.20 11.08 -2.04
N SER A 58 9.23 10.91 -2.86
CA SER A 58 9.58 11.90 -3.89
C SER A 58 8.60 11.85 -5.07
N ASP A 59 8.27 13.03 -5.59
CA ASP A 59 7.36 13.21 -6.73
C ASP A 59 8.05 12.89 -8.07
N TYR A 60 9.35 13.22 -8.16
CA TYR A 60 10.20 12.92 -9.31
C TYR A 60 11.52 12.31 -8.87
N TYR A 61 12.15 11.58 -9.79
CA TYR A 61 13.47 10.98 -9.61
C TYR A 61 14.42 11.52 -10.68
N LEU A 62 15.48 12.20 -10.27
CA LEU A 62 16.51 12.75 -11.15
C LEU A 62 17.76 11.88 -11.06
N LEU A 63 18.26 11.39 -12.19
CA LEU A 63 19.44 10.54 -12.27
C LEU A 63 20.52 11.18 -13.13
N ILE A 64 21.76 11.21 -12.65
CA ILE A 64 22.94 11.60 -13.42
C ILE A 64 23.89 10.40 -13.52
N VAL A 65 24.18 9.96 -14.74
CA VAL A 65 25.10 8.86 -15.05
C VAL A 65 26.27 9.38 -15.90
N ALA A 66 27.49 9.05 -15.48
CA ALA A 66 28.72 9.42 -16.18
C ALA A 66 29.65 8.21 -16.35
N GLY A 67 30.91 8.35 -15.91
CA GLY A 67 31.96 7.36 -16.15
C GLY A 67 32.05 6.23 -15.13
N LYS A 68 31.39 6.33 -13.98
CA LYS A 68 31.40 5.30 -12.94
C LYS A 68 30.08 4.55 -12.82
N TYR A 69 30.18 3.26 -12.53
CA TYR A 69 29.04 2.41 -12.19
C TYR A 69 28.62 2.59 -10.71
N GLY A 70 29.57 2.95 -9.85
CA GLY A 70 29.35 3.18 -8.43
C GLY A 70 29.70 1.98 -7.55
N THR A 71 29.50 2.14 -6.25
CA THR A 71 29.76 1.10 -5.24
C THR A 71 28.77 -0.04 -5.42
N ILE A 72 29.29 -1.27 -5.48
CA ILE A 72 28.48 -2.49 -5.59
C ILE A 72 28.02 -2.91 -4.19
N CYS A 73 26.73 -3.20 -4.06
CA CYS A 73 26.20 -3.93 -2.91
C CYS A 73 26.63 -5.40 -3.00
N GLU A 74 27.28 -5.91 -1.95
CA GLU A 74 27.80 -7.28 -1.93
C GLU A 74 26.68 -8.32 -2.04
N GLU A 75 25.52 -8.04 -1.46
CA GLU A 75 24.36 -8.95 -1.44
C GLU A 75 23.70 -9.08 -2.82
N THR A 76 23.49 -7.96 -3.52
CA THR A 76 22.75 -7.95 -4.79
C THR A 76 23.65 -8.04 -6.02
N GLY A 77 24.94 -7.71 -5.87
CA GLY A 77 25.91 -7.69 -6.97
C GLY A 77 25.71 -6.54 -7.98
N ILE A 78 24.79 -5.62 -7.73
CA ILE A 78 24.56 -4.40 -8.54
C ILE A 78 24.95 -3.15 -7.74
N SER A 79 25.12 -2.01 -8.42
CA SER A 79 25.49 -0.76 -7.72
C SER A 79 24.30 -0.17 -6.96
N TYR A 80 24.58 0.54 -5.87
CA TYR A 80 23.55 1.26 -5.11
C TYR A 80 22.74 2.21 -6.01
N THR A 81 23.40 2.92 -6.92
CA THR A 81 22.73 3.79 -7.91
C THR A 81 21.79 3.00 -8.83
N GLU A 82 22.16 1.79 -9.26
CA GLU A 82 21.25 0.93 -10.03
C GLU A 82 20.09 0.40 -9.18
N MET A 83 20.34 0.06 -7.90
CA MET A 83 19.29 -0.36 -6.96
C MET A 83 18.26 0.76 -6.73
N GLU A 84 18.73 2.01 -6.55
CA GLU A 84 17.87 3.19 -6.42
C GLU A 84 17.02 3.42 -7.68
N TYR A 85 17.64 3.32 -8.85
CA TYR A 85 16.94 3.47 -10.13
C TYR A 85 15.86 2.40 -10.29
N ASP A 86 16.19 1.15 -9.98
CA ASP A 86 15.24 0.03 -10.08
C ASP A 86 14.06 0.19 -9.13
N PHE A 87 14.33 0.62 -7.89
CA PHE A 87 13.29 0.93 -6.93
C PHE A 87 12.39 2.09 -7.40
N ALA A 88 12.97 3.14 -7.99
CA ALA A 88 12.21 4.25 -8.57
C ALA A 88 11.32 3.79 -9.74
N VAL A 89 11.84 2.94 -10.64
CA VAL A 89 11.07 2.36 -11.75
C VAL A 89 9.92 1.49 -11.22
N GLN A 90 10.19 0.60 -10.27
CA GLN A 90 9.19 -0.30 -9.67
C GLN A 90 8.04 0.47 -9.01
N ASN A 91 8.34 1.63 -8.41
CA ASN A 91 7.36 2.52 -7.79
C ASN A 91 6.78 3.56 -8.76
N ASN A 92 6.90 3.33 -10.07
CA ASN A 92 6.37 4.19 -11.13
C ASN A 92 6.77 5.67 -11.00
N LYS A 93 7.97 5.94 -10.49
CA LYS A 93 8.48 7.30 -10.38
C LYS A 93 8.75 7.88 -11.75
N ARG A 94 8.46 9.18 -11.87
CA ARG A 94 8.74 9.95 -13.07
C ARG A 94 10.23 10.26 -13.11
N ILE A 95 10.96 9.60 -14.01
CA ILE A 95 12.43 9.67 -14.07
C ILE A 95 12.89 10.76 -15.04
N ILE A 96 13.82 11.59 -14.60
CA ILE A 96 14.55 12.60 -15.39
C ILE A 96 16.01 12.16 -15.41
N ALA A 97 16.47 11.54 -16.48
CA ALA A 97 17.82 10.99 -16.54
C ALA A 97 18.74 11.79 -17.46
N PHE A 98 19.98 11.98 -17.01
CA PHE A 98 21.08 12.56 -17.77
C PHE A 98 22.18 11.52 -17.90
N VAL A 99 22.54 11.16 -19.13
CA VAL A 99 23.55 10.11 -19.38
C VAL A 99 24.68 10.68 -20.23
N TYR A 100 25.91 10.57 -19.74
CA TYR A 100 27.09 11.01 -20.49
C TYR A 100 27.29 10.13 -21.72
N ASP A 101 27.60 10.74 -22.86
CA ASP A 101 27.70 10.04 -24.15
C ASP A 101 28.96 9.15 -24.23
N THR A 102 30.12 9.69 -23.85
CA THR A 102 31.42 9.06 -24.06
C THR A 102 32.21 8.80 -22.76
N PRO A 103 31.76 7.88 -21.87
CA PRO A 103 32.48 7.54 -20.62
C PRO A 103 33.97 7.23 -20.78
N ASP A 104 34.36 6.67 -21.92
CA ASP A 104 35.74 6.31 -22.20
C ASP A 104 36.62 7.54 -22.50
N GLU A 105 36.05 8.73 -22.75
CA GLU A 105 36.81 9.97 -22.93
C GLU A 105 37.06 10.72 -21.61
N LEU A 106 36.38 10.32 -20.54
CA LEU A 106 36.59 10.90 -19.22
C LEU A 106 37.99 10.56 -18.67
N SER A 107 38.46 11.42 -17.78
CA SER A 107 39.74 11.19 -17.10
C SER A 107 39.71 9.88 -16.30
N VAL A 108 40.87 9.23 -16.13
CA VAL A 108 40.97 7.90 -15.46
C VAL A 108 40.33 7.92 -14.06
N LYS A 109 40.38 9.05 -13.35
CA LYS A 109 39.77 9.18 -12.02
C LYS A 109 38.23 9.21 -12.04
N ASP A 110 37.63 9.57 -13.16
CA ASP A 110 36.18 9.79 -13.33
C ASP A 110 35.50 8.67 -14.15
N ARG A 111 36.26 7.65 -14.57
CA ARG A 111 35.73 6.49 -15.33
C ARG A 111 36.07 5.15 -14.70
N GLU A 112 35.32 4.12 -15.07
CA GLU A 112 35.64 2.73 -14.77
C GLU A 112 36.90 2.27 -15.50
N THR A 113 37.83 1.67 -14.76
CA THR A 113 39.13 1.21 -15.29
C THR A 113 39.15 -0.28 -15.63
N THR A 114 38.29 -1.08 -15.01
CA THR A 114 38.24 -2.54 -15.22
C THR A 114 37.18 -2.90 -16.26
N ASP A 115 37.46 -3.90 -17.10
CA ASP A 115 36.50 -4.42 -18.08
C ASP A 115 35.18 -4.87 -17.45
N LYS A 116 35.25 -5.50 -16.27
CA LYS A 116 34.08 -5.95 -15.52
C LYS A 116 33.16 -4.78 -15.20
N MET A 117 33.70 -3.69 -14.66
CA MET A 117 32.91 -2.52 -14.27
C MET A 117 32.44 -1.72 -15.48
N ARG A 118 33.27 -1.57 -16.52
CA ARG A 118 32.85 -0.95 -17.80
C ARG A 118 31.64 -1.67 -18.41
N ARG A 119 31.63 -3.01 -18.40
CA ARG A 119 30.49 -3.79 -18.87
C ARG A 119 29.24 -3.57 -18.02
N LYS A 120 29.37 -3.48 -16.69
CA LYS A 120 28.23 -3.17 -15.80
C LYS A 120 27.68 -1.77 -16.05
N LEU A 121 28.55 -0.76 -16.12
CA LEU A 121 28.18 0.60 -16.48
C LEU A 121 27.43 0.65 -17.81
N ASN A 122 27.96 0.02 -18.85
CA ASN A 122 27.34 0.03 -20.16
C ASN A 122 25.98 -0.68 -20.19
N LYS A 123 25.80 -1.74 -19.39
CA LYS A 123 24.47 -2.37 -19.21
C LYS A 123 23.49 -1.40 -18.54
N PHE A 124 23.91 -0.75 -17.46
CA PHE A 124 23.08 0.20 -16.74
C PHE A 124 22.74 1.44 -17.59
N ARG A 125 23.71 2.00 -18.30
CA ARG A 125 23.48 3.10 -19.27
C ARG A 125 22.42 2.73 -20.29
N LYS A 126 22.53 1.55 -20.91
CA LYS A 126 21.52 1.06 -21.88
C LYS A 126 20.14 0.93 -21.23
N LYS A 127 20.07 0.37 -20.02
CA LYS A 127 18.83 0.24 -19.24
C LYS A 127 18.17 1.60 -18.95
N VAL A 128 18.97 2.61 -18.56
CA VAL A 128 18.49 3.98 -18.32
C VAL A 128 18.03 4.62 -19.62
N MET A 129 18.79 4.49 -20.70
CA MET A 129 18.48 5.05 -22.02
C MET A 129 17.18 4.50 -22.65
N MET A 130 16.66 3.36 -22.19
CA MET A 130 15.34 2.87 -22.59
C MET A 130 14.17 3.70 -22.03
N ASN A 131 14.44 4.56 -21.03
CA ASN A 131 13.43 5.44 -20.47
C ASN A 131 13.04 6.55 -21.47
N LYS A 132 11.80 7.04 -21.40
CA LYS A 132 11.27 8.05 -22.34
C LYS A 132 11.89 9.45 -22.14
N MET A 133 12.38 9.76 -20.94
CA MET A 133 12.90 11.10 -20.60
C MET A 133 14.38 11.01 -20.21
N VAL A 134 15.20 10.66 -21.20
CA VAL A 134 16.67 10.67 -21.08
C VAL A 134 17.24 11.79 -21.94
N LYS A 135 18.15 12.57 -21.36
CA LYS A 135 18.97 13.53 -22.10
C LYS A 135 20.43 13.07 -22.10
N ILE A 136 20.99 12.96 -23.29
CA ILE A 136 22.42 12.71 -23.48
C ILE A 136 23.15 14.04 -23.31
N TRP A 137 24.31 14.02 -22.65
CA TRP A 137 25.15 15.20 -22.47
C TRP A 137 26.62 14.90 -22.77
N HIS A 138 27.34 15.89 -23.27
CA HIS A 138 28.72 15.78 -23.74
C HIS A 138 29.68 16.69 -22.97
N SER A 139 29.13 17.71 -22.29
CA SER A 139 29.89 18.68 -21.48
C SER A 139 29.13 19.08 -20.21
N LYS A 140 29.85 19.55 -19.20
CA LYS A 140 29.23 20.00 -17.94
C LYS A 140 28.30 21.18 -18.17
N GLU A 141 28.67 22.08 -19.07
CA GLU A 141 27.88 23.24 -19.48
C GLU A 141 26.53 22.81 -20.06
N GLU A 142 26.53 21.81 -20.95
CA GLU A 142 25.31 21.25 -21.51
C GLU A 142 24.43 20.62 -20.44
N LEU A 143 25.03 19.86 -19.51
CA LEU A 143 24.31 19.26 -18.39
C LEU A 143 23.64 20.35 -17.53
N PHE A 144 24.38 21.40 -17.15
CA PHE A 144 23.86 22.46 -16.28
C PHE A 144 22.76 23.28 -16.92
N GLN A 145 22.82 23.53 -18.23
CA GLN A 145 21.73 24.16 -18.97
C GLN A 145 20.51 23.23 -19.08
N SER A 146 20.75 21.93 -19.17
CA SER A 146 19.71 20.93 -19.39
C SER A 146 18.90 20.61 -18.13
N ILE A 147 19.53 20.60 -16.95
CA ILE A 147 18.85 20.31 -15.67
C ILE A 147 17.60 21.17 -15.46
N PRO A 148 17.67 22.51 -15.45
CA PRO A 148 16.49 23.34 -15.18
C PRO A 148 15.41 23.15 -16.26
N ILE A 149 15.79 23.08 -17.54
CA ILE A 149 14.86 22.90 -18.66
C ILE A 149 14.10 21.58 -18.53
N SER A 150 14.81 20.48 -18.25
CA SER A 150 14.20 19.16 -18.09
C SER A 150 13.27 19.10 -16.88
N ILE A 151 13.67 19.66 -15.73
CA ILE A 151 12.82 19.71 -14.53
C ILE A 151 11.54 20.49 -14.82
N SER A 152 11.64 21.72 -15.32
CA SER A 152 10.46 22.55 -15.64
C SER A 152 9.56 21.89 -16.67
N THR A 153 10.12 21.33 -17.75
CA THR A 153 9.35 20.67 -18.80
C THR A 153 8.58 19.46 -18.26
N VAL A 154 9.22 18.65 -17.41
CA VAL A 154 8.58 17.45 -16.86
C VAL A 154 7.48 17.82 -15.88
N MET A 155 7.72 18.81 -15.02
CA MET A 155 6.70 19.30 -14.09
C MET A 155 5.49 19.91 -14.80
N GLU A 156 5.69 20.59 -15.93
CA GLU A 156 4.62 21.21 -16.71
C GLU A 156 3.83 20.17 -17.53
N LYS A 157 4.53 19.33 -18.29
CA LYS A 157 3.88 18.38 -19.22
C LYS A 157 3.34 17.13 -18.51
N TYR A 158 3.93 16.79 -17.37
CA TYR A 158 3.67 15.54 -16.67
C TYR A 158 3.66 15.75 -15.15
N PRO A 159 2.75 16.59 -14.65
CA PRO A 159 2.66 16.89 -13.23
C PRO A 159 2.43 15.60 -12.43
N SER A 160 3.15 15.47 -11.30
CA SER A 160 2.92 14.39 -10.34
C SER A 160 1.52 14.49 -9.73
N ASN A 161 0.94 13.34 -9.40
CA ASN A 161 -0.33 13.25 -8.68
C ASN A 161 -0.18 13.61 -7.20
N THR A 162 1.04 13.63 -6.70
CA THR A 162 1.42 14.07 -5.35
C THR A 162 2.20 15.38 -5.41
N CYS A 163 2.09 16.19 -4.36
CA CYS A 163 2.87 17.41 -4.20
C CYS A 163 2.78 17.91 -2.76
N TRP A 164 3.72 18.78 -2.39
CA TRP A 164 3.72 19.56 -1.17
C TRP A 164 2.96 20.87 -1.38
N VAL A 165 2.09 21.20 -0.42
CA VAL A 165 1.40 22.48 -0.37
C VAL A 165 1.54 23.07 1.03
N HIS A 166 1.75 24.38 1.10
CA HIS A 166 1.59 25.08 2.36
C HIS A 166 0.09 25.15 2.67
N VAL A 167 -0.29 24.76 3.89
CA VAL A 167 -1.68 24.74 4.35
C VAL A 167 -1.84 25.81 5.43
N GLU A 168 -2.79 26.71 5.24
CA GLU A 168 -3.22 27.68 6.25
C GLU A 168 -4.33 27.09 7.14
N LYS A 169 -4.52 27.65 8.34
CA LYS A 169 -5.48 27.14 9.33
C LYS A 169 -6.91 27.01 8.79
N ASP A 170 -7.29 27.90 7.87
CA ASP A 170 -8.63 27.98 7.31
C ASP A 170 -8.72 27.37 5.88
N ASP A 171 -7.65 26.73 5.40
CA ASP A 171 -7.67 26.07 4.10
C ASP A 171 -8.57 24.82 4.11
N ILE A 172 -9.67 24.88 3.36
CA ILE A 172 -10.54 23.73 3.10
C ILE A 172 -9.91 22.90 1.96
N TYR A 173 -9.05 21.94 2.31
CA TYR A 173 -8.44 21.04 1.34
C TYR A 173 -9.49 20.11 0.70
N LYS A 174 -9.69 20.24 -0.61
CA LYS A 174 -10.32 19.22 -1.45
C LYS A 174 -9.19 18.37 -2.07
N PRO A 175 -9.03 17.11 -1.65
CA PRO A 175 -7.99 16.23 -2.19
C PRO A 175 -8.06 16.10 -3.72
N ILE A 176 -6.89 15.98 -4.36
CA ILE A 176 -6.73 15.99 -5.83
C ILE A 176 -7.38 14.78 -6.53
N GLU A 177 -7.70 13.72 -5.81
CA GLU A 177 -8.55 12.60 -6.26
C GLU A 177 -9.43 12.15 -5.08
N LYS A 178 -10.29 11.14 -5.27
CA LYS A 178 -11.12 10.50 -4.22
C LYS A 178 -10.27 9.86 -3.09
N TYR A 179 -9.42 10.63 -2.42
CA TYR A 179 -9.17 10.42 -1.01
C TYR A 179 -10.50 10.72 -0.31
N LEU A 180 -11.36 9.69 -0.21
CA LEU A 180 -12.12 9.57 1.02
C LEU A 180 -11.06 9.70 2.11
N GLY A 181 -11.12 10.76 2.91
CA GLY A 181 -10.05 11.08 3.85
C GLY A 181 -9.73 9.91 4.77
N LEU A 182 -8.76 10.07 5.66
CA LEU A 182 -8.57 9.17 6.81
C LEU A 182 -9.88 9.11 7.64
N GLN A 183 -10.90 8.40 7.15
CA GLN A 183 -12.12 8.17 7.86
C GLN A 183 -11.71 7.24 8.99
N LYS A 184 -11.93 7.71 10.21
CA LYS A 184 -11.80 6.87 11.41
C LYS A 184 -12.65 5.60 11.29
N ARG A 185 -13.67 5.62 10.43
CA ARG A 185 -14.65 4.56 10.21
C ARG A 185 -14.88 4.36 8.72
N LEU A 186 -14.71 3.14 8.23
CA LEU A 186 -15.06 2.76 6.86
C LEU A 186 -16.23 1.78 6.91
N PRO A 187 -17.45 2.18 6.52
CA PRO A 187 -18.60 1.28 6.52
C PRO A 187 -18.47 0.23 5.41
N ILE A 188 -18.89 -1.00 5.71
CA ILE A 188 -19.00 -2.11 4.76
C ILE A 188 -20.48 -2.31 4.49
N GLU A 189 -20.88 -2.16 3.21
CA GLU A 189 -22.28 -2.35 2.81
C GLU A 189 -22.66 -3.84 2.96
N THR A 190 -23.64 -4.10 3.83
CA THR A 190 -24.19 -5.44 4.11
C THR A 190 -25.27 -5.88 3.13
N GLY A 191 -25.52 -5.08 2.09
CA GLY A 191 -26.64 -5.22 1.14
C GLY A 191 -26.58 -6.50 0.28
N ASP A 192 -26.33 -6.37 -1.03
CA ASP A 192 -26.40 -7.50 -1.97
C ASP A 192 -25.25 -8.51 -1.87
N ASN A 193 -24.29 -8.24 -0.98
CA ASN A 193 -23.10 -9.05 -0.79
C ASN A 193 -23.25 -10.09 0.33
N ALA A 194 -24.45 -10.27 0.90
CA ALA A 194 -24.72 -11.26 1.94
C ALA A 194 -25.34 -12.54 1.36
N HIS A 195 -24.74 -13.69 1.65
CA HIS A 195 -25.18 -14.99 1.16
C HIS A 195 -25.18 -16.06 2.26
N LEU A 196 -26.15 -16.97 2.20
CA LEU A 196 -26.22 -18.11 3.10
C LEU A 196 -25.48 -19.31 2.53
N TYR A 197 -24.77 -20.04 3.40
CA TYR A 197 -24.19 -21.32 3.08
C TYR A 197 -24.44 -22.32 4.21
N PHE A 198 -24.50 -23.60 3.85
CA PHE A 198 -24.88 -24.68 4.75
C PHE A 198 -23.96 -25.87 4.53
N ASN A 199 -23.54 -26.50 5.61
CA ASN A 199 -22.80 -27.75 5.59
C ASN A 199 -23.53 -28.76 6.49
N ASN A 200 -24.03 -29.84 5.89
CA ASN A 200 -24.81 -30.89 6.54
C ASN A 200 -26.11 -30.45 7.26
N LEU A 201 -26.41 -29.15 7.32
CA LEU A 201 -27.70 -28.60 7.75
C LEU A 201 -28.66 -28.34 6.58
N LYS A 202 -29.97 -28.43 6.87
CA LYS A 202 -31.02 -28.17 5.88
C LYS A 202 -31.09 -26.70 5.51
N LYS A 203 -31.35 -26.41 4.24
CA LYS A 203 -31.77 -25.06 3.80
C LYS A 203 -33.06 -24.69 4.54
N GLY A 204 -33.09 -23.51 5.17
CA GLY A 204 -34.22 -23.02 5.97
C GLY A 204 -33.93 -22.90 7.48
N VAL A 205 -32.84 -23.48 7.99
CA VAL A 205 -32.40 -23.23 9.38
C VAL A 205 -31.84 -21.81 9.58
N LEU A 206 -31.48 -21.16 8.47
CA LEU A 206 -31.19 -19.74 8.39
C LEU A 206 -31.99 -19.13 7.24
N GLU A 207 -32.57 -17.96 7.47
CA GLU A 207 -33.18 -17.14 6.43
C GLU A 207 -32.71 -15.70 6.52
N ILE A 208 -32.36 -15.10 5.37
CA ILE A 208 -31.99 -13.68 5.29
C ILE A 208 -33.20 -12.87 4.84
N ARG A 209 -33.52 -11.83 5.61
CA ARG A 209 -34.46 -10.77 5.24
C ARG A 209 -33.73 -9.42 5.24
N LYS A 210 -34.08 -8.57 4.28
CA LYS A 210 -33.52 -7.21 4.17
C LYS A 210 -34.60 -6.20 4.50
N LYS A 211 -34.33 -5.31 5.46
CA LYS A 211 -35.25 -4.24 5.83
C LYS A 211 -34.49 -2.93 6.04
N ALA A 212 -34.71 -1.95 5.16
CA ALA A 212 -34.16 -0.59 5.27
C ALA A 212 -32.63 -0.52 5.56
N GLY A 213 -31.84 -1.38 4.91
CA GLY A 213 -30.38 -1.43 5.09
C GLY A 213 -29.89 -2.27 6.27
N ILE A 214 -30.80 -2.83 7.07
CA ILE A 214 -30.49 -3.77 8.15
C ILE A 214 -30.60 -5.20 7.60
N LEU A 215 -29.57 -6.01 7.85
CA LEU A 215 -29.55 -7.43 7.52
C LEU A 215 -30.18 -8.20 8.69
N GLN A 216 -31.31 -8.85 8.45
CA GLN A 216 -32.01 -9.68 9.42
C GLN A 216 -31.78 -11.15 9.09
N ILE A 217 -31.38 -11.92 10.09
CA ILE A 217 -31.11 -13.35 9.97
C ILE A 217 -32.03 -14.07 10.96
N ASP A 218 -32.98 -14.82 10.44
CA ASP A 218 -33.77 -15.75 11.24
C ASP A 218 -32.94 -17.00 11.48
N ILE A 219 -32.87 -17.41 12.74
CA ILE A 219 -32.09 -18.54 13.22
C ILE A 219 -33.08 -19.56 13.77
N ASP A 220 -33.08 -20.76 13.20
CA ASP A 220 -33.81 -21.92 13.68
C ASP A 220 -32.96 -23.17 13.48
N ILE A 221 -31.87 -23.24 14.25
CA ILE A 221 -30.90 -24.33 14.17
C ILE A 221 -31.23 -25.33 15.27
N PRO A 222 -31.58 -26.58 14.92
CA PRO A 222 -31.88 -27.61 15.90
C PRO A 222 -30.61 -27.99 16.66
N GLN A 223 -30.79 -28.47 17.90
CA GLN A 223 -29.73 -29.02 18.72
C GLN A 223 -29.00 -30.16 18.01
N GLU A 224 -27.75 -30.36 18.39
CA GLU A 224 -26.90 -31.43 17.87
C GLU A 224 -27.57 -32.81 18.03
N LYS A 225 -27.60 -33.59 16.95
CA LYS A 225 -28.01 -35.00 17.02
C LYS A 225 -26.78 -35.81 17.40
N SER A 226 -26.70 -36.26 18.64
CA SER A 226 -25.64 -37.15 19.11
C SER A 226 -25.52 -38.37 18.19
N ASP A 227 -24.37 -38.52 17.52
CA ASP A 227 -23.80 -39.73 16.89
C ASP A 227 -23.21 -39.56 15.48
N SER A 228 -23.04 -38.33 14.96
CA SER A 228 -22.30 -38.12 13.71
C SER A 228 -21.04 -37.29 13.91
N ASP A 229 -19.88 -37.86 13.58
CA ASP A 229 -18.55 -37.21 13.47
C ASP A 229 -18.48 -36.14 12.33
N THR A 230 -19.64 -35.69 11.85
CA THR A 230 -19.78 -34.78 10.72
C THR A 230 -19.93 -33.35 11.21
N ASP A 231 -19.04 -32.45 10.79
CA ASP A 231 -19.13 -31.01 11.09
C ASP A 231 -20.43 -30.44 10.49
N GLU A 232 -21.39 -30.05 11.33
CA GLU A 232 -22.66 -29.44 10.93
C GLU A 232 -22.63 -27.94 11.19
N PHE A 233 -22.92 -27.12 10.19
CA PHE A 233 -23.02 -25.67 10.38
C PHE A 233 -23.86 -24.98 9.31
N ALA A 234 -24.36 -23.80 9.67
CA ALA A 234 -24.96 -22.84 8.75
C ALA A 234 -24.28 -21.50 8.96
N GLY A 235 -24.06 -20.76 7.89
CA GLY A 235 -23.33 -19.51 7.96
C GLY A 235 -23.90 -18.43 7.06
N VAL A 236 -23.63 -17.19 7.46
CA VAL A 236 -23.86 -16.01 6.63
C VAL A 236 -22.50 -15.47 6.23
N SER A 237 -22.23 -15.38 4.94
CA SER A 237 -21.05 -14.73 4.37
C SER A 237 -21.42 -13.34 3.88
N ILE A 238 -20.59 -12.34 4.17
CA ILE A 238 -20.74 -10.96 3.75
C ILE A 238 -19.47 -10.55 2.99
N GLY A 239 -19.61 -10.33 1.69
CA GLY A 239 -18.52 -9.95 0.81
C GLY A 239 -17.97 -8.55 1.12
N ILE A 240 -16.65 -8.42 1.16
CA ILE A 240 -15.94 -7.15 1.30
C ILE A 240 -15.67 -6.57 -0.10
N PRO A 241 -16.25 -5.39 -0.41
CA PRO A 241 -16.01 -4.68 -1.66
C PRO A 241 -14.52 -4.48 -1.99
N SER A 242 -14.15 -4.56 -3.27
CA SER A 242 -12.74 -4.46 -3.70
C SER A 242 -12.11 -3.09 -3.41
N ASP A 243 -12.89 -2.03 -3.46
CA ASP A 243 -12.50 -0.67 -3.09
C ASP A 243 -12.15 -0.55 -1.60
N ILE A 244 -12.91 -1.22 -0.72
CA ILE A 244 -12.56 -1.35 0.71
C ILE A 244 -11.25 -2.12 0.89
N ARG A 245 -11.00 -3.15 0.07
CA ARG A 245 -9.77 -3.95 0.13
C ARG A 245 -8.53 -3.21 -0.38
N ASN A 246 -8.73 -2.25 -1.28
CA ASN A 246 -7.68 -1.37 -1.80
C ASN A 246 -7.40 -0.17 -0.87
N TRP A 247 -8.28 0.10 0.09
CA TRP A 247 -8.23 1.28 0.98
C TRP A 247 -7.14 1.22 2.05
N THR A 248 -6.35 0.16 2.09
CA THR A 248 -5.76 -0.34 3.33
C THR A 248 -4.27 -0.13 3.45
N GLY A 249 -3.72 0.79 2.65
CA GLY A 249 -2.33 1.23 2.75
C GLY A 249 -1.88 1.71 4.14
N TYR A 250 -2.79 1.78 5.13
CA TYR A 250 -2.53 2.12 6.54
C TYR A 250 -3.14 1.15 7.57
N ILE A 251 -3.61 -0.06 7.20
CA ILE A 251 -4.34 -0.98 8.11
C ILE A 251 -3.47 -1.54 9.25
N LEU A 252 -2.15 -1.52 9.16
CA LEU A 252 -1.27 -2.09 10.19
C LEU A 252 -1.05 -1.19 11.43
N ASN A 253 -1.78 -0.08 11.57
CA ASN A 253 -1.66 0.86 12.70
C ASN A 253 -2.93 0.95 13.59
N GLY A 254 -3.62 -0.17 13.82
CA GLY A 254 -4.61 -0.30 14.91
C GLY A 254 -6.08 -0.52 14.52
N TYR A 255 -6.40 -0.84 13.27
CA TYR A 255 -7.80 -1.03 12.87
C TYR A 255 -8.40 -2.33 13.41
N SER A 256 -9.65 -2.24 13.88
CA SER A 256 -10.50 -3.35 14.27
C SER A 256 -11.74 -3.43 13.38
N LEU A 257 -12.21 -4.64 13.13
CA LEU A 257 -13.49 -4.89 12.46
C LEU A 257 -14.59 -4.89 13.53
N LEU A 258 -15.61 -4.06 13.31
CA LEU A 258 -16.77 -3.90 14.18
C LEU A 258 -18.04 -4.34 13.46
N ILE A 259 -18.83 -5.17 14.13
CA ILE A 259 -20.16 -5.61 13.68
C ILE A 259 -21.16 -5.19 14.75
N ASP A 260 -22.01 -4.21 14.46
CA ASP A 260 -23.09 -3.80 15.36
C ASP A 260 -24.30 -4.71 15.13
N TYR A 261 -24.88 -5.22 16.21
CA TYR A 261 -25.98 -6.17 16.15
C TYR A 261 -27.03 -5.98 17.26
N SER A 262 -28.19 -6.59 17.05
CA SER A 262 -29.21 -6.83 18.08
C SER A 262 -29.71 -8.27 17.96
N LEU A 263 -29.83 -8.96 19.09
CA LEU A 263 -30.30 -10.35 19.13
C LEU A 263 -31.59 -10.44 19.93
N LYS A 264 -32.61 -11.05 19.31
CA LYS A 264 -33.87 -11.43 19.96
C LYS A 264 -33.95 -12.95 19.99
N ALA A 265 -33.58 -13.55 21.11
CA ALA A 265 -33.57 -14.98 21.34
C ALA A 265 -33.88 -15.27 22.82
N ASP A 266 -34.19 -16.51 23.16
CA ASP A 266 -34.43 -16.92 24.56
C ASP A 266 -33.13 -16.92 25.38
N THR A 267 -31.99 -17.25 24.73
CA THR A 267 -30.66 -17.30 25.33
C THR A 267 -29.62 -16.68 24.42
N GLN A 268 -28.42 -16.43 24.98
CA GLN A 268 -27.25 -16.07 24.18
C GLN A 268 -26.90 -17.18 23.18
N ILE A 269 -26.29 -16.81 22.07
CA ILE A 269 -25.92 -17.73 20.98
C ILE A 269 -24.43 -17.58 20.70
N ASP A 270 -23.69 -18.68 20.76
CA ASP A 270 -22.29 -18.71 20.38
C ASP A 270 -22.16 -18.84 18.86
N VAL A 271 -21.33 -17.99 18.27
CA VAL A 271 -21.10 -17.92 16.82
C VAL A 271 -19.61 -17.81 16.55
N TRP A 272 -19.14 -18.48 15.51
CA TRP A 272 -17.78 -18.27 15.01
C TRP A 272 -17.78 -17.11 14.03
N ALA A 273 -17.03 -16.05 14.37
CA ALA A 273 -16.72 -14.98 13.45
C ALA A 273 -15.43 -15.33 12.69
N GLU A 274 -15.57 -15.55 11.37
CA GLU A 274 -14.48 -15.95 10.49
C GLU A 274 -14.20 -14.86 9.44
N ILE A 275 -12.93 -14.64 9.11
CA ILE A 275 -12.53 -13.81 7.96
C ILE A 275 -11.86 -14.73 6.95
N LYS A 276 -12.40 -14.77 5.73
CA LYS A 276 -11.95 -15.69 4.68
C LYS A 276 -11.30 -14.94 3.52
N GLY A 277 -10.20 -15.52 3.02
CA GLY A 277 -9.52 -15.08 1.82
C GLY A 277 -9.69 -16.05 0.64
N VAL A 278 -8.96 -15.81 -0.46
CA VAL A 278 -9.07 -16.55 -1.73
C VAL A 278 -8.81 -18.06 -1.60
N ALA A 279 -8.09 -18.52 -0.57
CA ALA A 279 -7.76 -19.95 -0.42
C ALA A 279 -7.56 -20.44 1.03
N ILE A 280 -7.71 -19.56 2.05
CA ILE A 280 -7.39 -19.87 3.44
C ILE A 280 -8.38 -19.14 4.37
N GLU A 281 -8.76 -19.81 5.47
CA GLU A 281 -9.38 -19.17 6.63
C GLU A 281 -8.33 -18.32 7.37
N MET A 282 -8.50 -17.00 7.35
CA MET A 282 -7.45 -16.05 7.80
C MET A 282 -7.60 -15.65 9.27
N CYS A 283 -8.83 -15.59 9.76
CA CYS A 283 -9.14 -15.32 11.16
C CYS A 283 -10.34 -16.15 11.59
N LYS A 284 -10.30 -16.66 12.83
CA LYS A 284 -11.41 -17.37 13.45
C LYS A 284 -11.46 -17.06 14.95
N GLN A 285 -12.60 -16.54 15.39
CA GLN A 285 -12.83 -16.16 16.78
C GLN A 285 -14.22 -16.62 17.21
N LEU A 286 -14.30 -17.30 18.36
CA LEU A 286 -15.59 -17.61 18.99
C LEU A 286 -16.13 -16.35 19.67
N VAL A 287 -17.39 -16.02 19.40
CA VAL A 287 -18.07 -14.83 19.92
C VAL A 287 -19.43 -15.24 20.48
N THR A 288 -19.72 -14.84 21.71
CA THR A 288 -21.04 -15.01 22.33
C THR A 288 -21.91 -13.81 22.01
N LEU A 289 -23.01 -14.03 21.27
CA LEU A 289 -24.01 -13.02 20.98
C LEU A 289 -24.96 -12.89 22.17
N GLU A 290 -24.88 -11.78 22.90
CA GLU A 290 -25.77 -11.49 24.02
C GLU A 290 -27.15 -11.04 23.53
N VAL A 291 -28.21 -11.51 24.20
CA VAL A 291 -29.58 -11.05 23.93
C VAL A 291 -29.72 -9.57 24.28
N GLY A 292 -30.30 -8.78 23.38
CA GLY A 292 -30.49 -7.34 23.58
C GLY A 292 -30.33 -6.52 22.31
N LYS A 293 -30.31 -5.20 22.48
CA LYS A 293 -30.13 -4.22 21.41
C LYS A 293 -28.77 -3.54 21.50
N GLU A 294 -28.29 -3.03 20.36
CA GLU A 294 -27.09 -2.17 20.26
C GLU A 294 -25.82 -2.81 20.84
N LYS A 295 -25.62 -4.09 20.55
CA LYS A 295 -24.41 -4.83 20.90
C LYS A 295 -23.38 -4.74 19.77
N GLN A 296 -22.14 -5.12 20.07
CA GLN A 296 -21.04 -5.03 19.12
C GLN A 296 -20.10 -6.22 19.23
N ILE A 297 -19.68 -6.74 18.09
CA ILE A 297 -18.56 -7.67 17.96
C ILE A 297 -17.32 -6.87 17.57
N LEU A 298 -16.22 -7.10 18.28
CA LEU A 298 -14.90 -6.52 18.00
C LEU A 298 -13.93 -7.62 17.59
N ILE A 299 -13.36 -7.49 16.39
CA ILE A 299 -12.32 -8.39 15.89
C ILE A 299 -11.06 -7.55 15.63
N SER A 300 -10.03 -7.76 16.45
CA SER A 300 -8.74 -7.09 16.31
C SER A 300 -7.93 -7.72 15.18
N LEU A 301 -7.84 -7.05 14.04
CA LEU A 301 -7.22 -7.59 12.83
C LEU A 301 -5.69 -7.79 13.00
N ASN A 302 -5.06 -6.96 13.82
CA ASN A 302 -3.62 -7.03 14.11
C ASN A 302 -3.18 -8.34 14.82
N LYS A 303 -4.11 -9.12 15.36
CA LYS A 303 -3.80 -10.43 15.95
C LYS A 303 -3.68 -11.54 14.89
N PHE A 304 -4.18 -11.32 13.69
CA PHE A 304 -4.36 -12.36 12.67
C PHE A 304 -3.75 -12.01 11.31
N LEU A 305 -3.50 -10.73 11.03
CA LEU A 305 -2.91 -10.27 9.77
C LEU A 305 -1.52 -9.70 10.05
N GLU A 306 -0.50 -10.28 9.42
CA GLU A 306 0.90 -9.88 9.62
C GLU A 306 1.29 -8.70 8.74
N ASP A 307 0.75 -8.64 7.51
CA ASP A 307 1.08 -7.61 6.55
C ASP A 307 -0.09 -7.09 5.67
N LEU A 308 0.22 -6.11 4.82
CA LEU A 308 -0.73 -5.48 3.90
C LEU A 308 -1.23 -6.42 2.81
N ASP A 309 -0.41 -7.37 2.40
CA ASP A 309 -0.76 -8.31 1.34
C ASP A 309 -1.74 -9.36 1.87
N ASP A 310 -1.73 -9.67 3.17
CA ASP A 310 -2.76 -10.48 3.81
C ASP A 310 -4.14 -9.81 3.77
N TRP A 311 -4.24 -8.51 4.06
CA TRP A 311 -5.55 -7.85 3.96
C TRP A 311 -6.13 -7.88 2.54
N LYS A 312 -5.29 -7.68 1.51
CA LYS A 312 -5.76 -7.72 0.11
C LYS A 312 -6.36 -9.08 -0.27
N LYS A 313 -5.94 -10.15 0.40
CA LYS A 313 -6.45 -11.51 0.20
C LYS A 313 -7.82 -11.74 0.83
N VAL A 314 -8.21 -10.94 1.83
CA VAL A 314 -9.54 -11.03 2.46
C VAL A 314 -10.63 -10.85 1.39
N LYS A 315 -11.74 -11.56 1.54
CA LYS A 315 -12.88 -11.51 0.63
C LYS A 315 -14.19 -11.38 1.38
N GLU A 316 -14.32 -12.08 2.48
CA GLU A 316 -15.61 -12.30 3.13
C GLU A 316 -15.46 -12.28 4.65
N ILE A 317 -16.48 -11.76 5.32
CA ILE A 317 -16.70 -11.90 6.76
C ILE A 317 -17.84 -12.89 6.94
N CYS A 318 -17.60 -13.94 7.71
CA CYS A 318 -18.59 -14.99 7.94
C CYS A 318 -18.99 -15.05 9.41
N LEU A 319 -20.29 -15.20 9.67
CA LEU A 319 -20.82 -15.61 10.96
C LEU A 319 -21.33 -17.04 10.82
N VAL A 320 -20.71 -17.98 11.55
CA VAL A 320 -20.96 -19.41 11.43
C VAL A 320 -21.59 -19.94 12.70
N PHE A 321 -22.80 -20.46 12.55
CA PHE A 321 -23.60 -21.06 13.60
C PHE A 321 -23.44 -22.58 13.52
N ARG A 322 -23.06 -23.18 14.65
CA ARG A 322 -22.91 -24.63 14.80
C ARG A 322 -23.99 -25.12 15.75
N PRO A 323 -24.61 -26.28 15.54
CA PRO A 323 -25.51 -26.87 16.52
C PRO A 323 -24.81 -26.97 17.88
N GLU A 324 -25.47 -26.47 18.91
CA GLU A 324 -25.02 -26.60 20.30
C GLU A 324 -25.91 -27.63 21.02
N LYS A 325 -25.65 -27.81 22.32
CA LYS A 325 -26.45 -28.70 23.18
C LYS A 325 -27.95 -28.33 23.23
N ASN A 326 -28.30 -27.09 22.91
CA ASN A 326 -29.67 -26.59 22.87
C ASN A 326 -29.99 -26.05 21.46
N ASN A 327 -31.28 -25.99 21.13
CA ASN A 327 -31.74 -25.33 19.91
C ASN A 327 -31.34 -23.85 19.93
N MET A 328 -30.85 -23.34 18.81
CA MET A 328 -30.65 -21.92 18.60
C MET A 328 -31.83 -21.37 17.83
N VAL A 329 -32.68 -20.61 18.52
CA VAL A 329 -33.84 -19.96 17.90
C VAL A 329 -33.79 -18.46 18.21
N GLY A 330 -33.89 -17.64 17.17
CA GLY A 330 -33.92 -16.19 17.36
C GLY A 330 -33.85 -15.39 16.07
N LEU A 331 -33.84 -14.08 16.24
CA LEU A 331 -33.67 -13.10 15.17
C LEU A 331 -32.42 -12.26 15.46
N LEU A 332 -31.43 -12.35 14.58
CA LEU A 332 -30.23 -11.52 14.61
C LEU A 332 -30.37 -10.38 13.60
N GLU A 333 -30.23 -9.14 14.07
CA GLU A 333 -30.27 -7.94 13.25
C GLU A 333 -28.88 -7.31 13.21
N ILE A 334 -28.23 -7.29 12.05
CA ILE A 334 -26.94 -6.61 11.85
C ILE A 334 -27.21 -5.22 11.30
N SER A 335 -26.99 -4.21 12.14
CA SER A 335 -27.27 -2.81 11.84
C SER A 335 -26.12 -2.11 11.11
N GLY A 336 -24.90 -2.65 11.18
CA GLY A 336 -23.77 -2.11 10.44
C GLY A 336 -22.48 -2.91 10.64
N ILE A 337 -21.63 -2.89 9.62
CA ILE A 337 -20.27 -3.42 9.67
C ILE A 337 -19.32 -2.29 9.29
N ARG A 338 -18.22 -2.13 10.03
CA ARG A 338 -17.21 -1.12 9.70
C ARG A 338 -15.81 -1.54 10.14
N LEU A 339 -14.81 -0.97 9.48
CA LEU A 339 -13.45 -0.90 9.98
C LEU A 339 -13.28 0.40 10.77
N GLU A 340 -12.75 0.33 11.99
CA GLU A 340 -12.52 1.49 12.85
C GLU A 340 -11.13 1.42 13.52
N ARG A 341 -10.45 2.56 13.64
CA ARG A 341 -9.10 2.67 14.24
C ARG A 341 -9.13 2.88 15.75
#